data_AF-A0A2K9PQQ4-F1
#
_entry.id   AF-A0A2K9PQQ4-F1
#
_cell.length_a   1.000
_cell.length_b   1.000
_cell.length_c   1.000
_cell.angle_alpha   90.00
_cell.angle_beta   90.00
_cell.angle_gamma   90.00
#
_symmetry.space_group_name_H-M   'P 1'
#
loop_
_entity.id
_entity.type
_entity.pdbx_description
1 polymer ?
#
loop_
_entity_poly.entity_id
_entity_poly.type
_entity_poly.pdbx_seq_one_letter_code
_entity_poly.pdbx_strand_id
1 'polypeptide(L)'
;MGGVLKRIISPTKIFKNWIILLPFFLIFISEILQISEKGTSSIVKICAVIYMFTYAVLYKKYHNNFLFLLLFFIPFFVYAIILSFSIEAALTEAVRYLFPIAVLFYSFSIRSHFNLLIKVFIVFVIINDLYQIINYINWIKGVDQWFYLYLPNGERRYNASSGIIRATGIVAFFGLFGFINLMAFFITRKFYEGKRKSTLLFLFILFMFLSFSYKTLGTFFVLLFLEYKNKLKLILTILTGFIVAIIAIPNTIVSMGESFSYRIKEYVTEGNSARAESYRVMFSDFSDFNLFGRGVGSFGGPSSVSYNSPVYQEVNFNWYVTTNLATTDTYYPHLFVETGIIGGLLYIFILLSPMLLKWKTDKFKIVFIIYFALFIDSLFSYSLNNIAFLAVSLTFIYPIYYMNDDNKVVNLFNKEVVL
;
A
#
# COMPACT_ATOMS: atom_id res chain seq x y z
N MET A 1 11.98 42.98 26.11
CA MET A 1 11.72 41.55 26.36
C MET A 1 10.25 41.26 26.07
N GLY A 2 9.93 40.94 24.81
CA GLY A 2 8.55 40.64 24.40
C GLY A 2 8.19 39.20 24.76
N GLY A 3 7.27 39.04 25.70
CA GLY A 3 6.82 37.74 26.20
C GLY A 3 6.27 36.86 25.09
N VAL A 4 6.91 35.71 24.88
CA VAL A 4 6.40 34.61 24.07
C VAL A 4 5.22 33.99 24.83
N LEU A 5 4.03 34.58 24.67
CA LEU A 5 2.79 33.96 25.12
C LEU A 5 2.63 32.63 24.36
N LYS A 6 2.94 31.52 25.03
CA LYS A 6 2.55 30.17 24.64
C LYS A 6 1.02 30.14 24.60
N ARG A 7 0.40 30.44 23.45
CA ARG A 7 -1.03 30.14 23.23
C ARG A 7 -1.22 28.65 23.41
N ILE A 8 -1.92 28.29 24.47
CA ILE A 8 -2.34 26.93 24.80
C ILE A 8 -3.27 26.48 23.67
N ILE A 9 -2.97 25.34 23.03
CA ILE A 9 -3.83 24.75 22.01
C ILE A 9 -5.14 24.37 22.70
N SER A 10 -6.29 24.80 22.17
CA SER A 10 -7.58 24.48 22.79
C SER A 10 -7.79 22.95 22.83
N PRO A 11 -8.31 22.39 23.94
CA PRO A 11 -8.61 20.96 24.04
C PRO A 11 -9.51 20.45 22.91
N THR A 12 -10.41 21.31 22.41
CA THR A 12 -11.31 21.04 21.28
C THR A 12 -10.55 20.78 19.97
N LYS A 13 -9.45 21.51 19.69
CA LYS A 13 -8.63 21.32 18.49
C LYS A 13 -7.83 20.02 18.56
N ILE A 14 -7.32 19.68 19.75
CA ILE A 14 -6.59 18.43 19.99
C ILE A 14 -7.52 17.23 19.77
N PHE A 15 -8.71 17.26 20.38
CA PHE A 15 -9.71 16.21 20.23
C PHE A 15 -10.13 16.00 18.76
N LYS A 16 -10.37 17.09 18.03
CA LYS A 16 -10.68 17.03 16.58
C LYS A 16 -9.55 16.37 15.77
N ASN A 17 -8.30 16.69 16.07
CA ASN A 17 -7.16 16.08 15.39
C ASN A 17 -7.08 14.57 15.65
N TRP A 18 -7.33 14.12 16.88
CA TRP A 18 -7.33 12.70 17.22
C TRP A 18 -8.43 11.92 16.49
N ILE A 19 -9.64 12.49 16.40
CA ILE A 19 -10.75 11.93 15.62
C ILE A 19 -10.32 11.69 14.16
N ILE A 20 -9.63 12.66 13.54
CA ILE A 20 -9.16 12.55 12.14
C ILE A 20 -8.02 11.53 11.98
N LEU A 21 -7.27 11.22 13.03
CA LEU A 21 -6.16 10.29 12.94
C LEU A 21 -6.53 8.87 13.38
N LEU A 22 -7.72 8.69 13.97
CA LEU A 22 -8.14 7.42 14.54
C LEU A 22 -8.07 6.25 13.52
N PRO A 23 -8.59 6.36 12.28
CA PRO A 23 -8.47 5.27 11.31
C PRO A 23 -7.03 4.89 11.00
N PHE A 24 -6.14 5.88 10.88
CA PHE A 24 -4.72 5.65 10.64
C PHE A 24 -4.11 4.77 11.75
N PHE A 25 -4.34 5.14 13.02
CA PHE A 25 -3.83 4.35 14.14
C PHE A 25 -4.45 2.95 14.23
N LEU A 26 -5.77 2.83 14.05
CA LEU A 26 -6.45 1.53 14.06
C LEU A 26 -5.89 0.59 12.98
N ILE A 27 -5.67 1.11 11.77
CA ILE A 27 -5.09 0.33 10.67
C ILE A 27 -3.68 -0.17 11.04
N PHE A 28 -2.81 0.69 11.57
CA PHE A 28 -1.46 0.25 11.93
C PHE A 28 -1.41 -0.67 13.15
N ILE A 29 -2.28 -0.47 14.13
CA ILE A 29 -2.47 -1.43 15.23
C ILE A 29 -2.91 -2.78 14.67
N SER A 30 -3.82 -2.79 13.69
CA SER A 30 -4.28 -4.02 13.07
C SER A 30 -3.16 -4.77 12.33
N GLU A 31 -2.24 -4.06 11.68
CA GLU A 31 -1.08 -4.69 11.02
C GLU A 31 -0.13 -5.34 12.04
N ILE A 32 0.07 -4.73 13.22
CA ILE A 32 0.84 -5.34 14.32
C ILE A 32 0.15 -6.63 14.80
N LEU A 33 -1.16 -6.56 15.02
CA LEU A 33 -1.97 -7.69 15.48
C LEU A 33 -2.10 -8.80 14.45
N GLN A 34 -1.88 -8.53 13.16
CA GLN A 34 -2.06 -9.49 12.07
C GLN A 34 -1.21 -10.76 12.26
N ILE A 35 -0.11 -10.66 12.99
CA ILE A 35 0.84 -11.76 13.19
C ILE A 35 0.44 -12.64 14.37
N SER A 36 0.09 -12.04 15.51
CA SER A 36 -0.26 -12.77 16.72
C SER A 36 -1.75 -13.10 16.82
N GLU A 37 -2.64 -12.22 16.36
CA GLU A 37 -4.08 -12.24 16.63
C GLU A 37 -4.88 -11.88 15.35
N LYS A 38 -4.89 -12.79 14.36
CA LYS A 38 -5.51 -12.57 13.04
C LYS A 38 -7.00 -12.16 13.11
N GLY A 39 -7.75 -12.74 14.03
CA GLY A 39 -9.18 -12.43 14.24
C GLY A 39 -9.37 -10.99 14.71
N THR A 40 -8.66 -10.60 15.78
CA THR A 40 -8.67 -9.24 16.33
C THR A 40 -8.19 -8.22 15.29
N SER A 41 -7.13 -8.52 14.54
CA SER A 41 -6.65 -7.69 13.44
C SER A 41 -7.76 -7.38 12.42
N SER A 42 -8.50 -8.41 12.00
CA SER A 42 -9.59 -8.28 11.03
C SER A 42 -10.72 -7.39 11.56
N ILE A 43 -11.11 -7.57 12.83
CA ILE A 43 -12.14 -6.74 13.49
C ILE A 43 -11.68 -5.27 13.53
N VAL A 44 -10.44 -5.01 13.93
CA VAL A 44 -9.90 -3.64 14.02
C VAL A 44 -9.88 -2.96 12.63
N LYS A 45 -9.53 -3.69 11.55
CA LYS A 45 -9.59 -3.18 10.17
C LYS A 45 -11.02 -2.79 9.78
N ILE A 46 -11.99 -3.66 10.06
CA ILE A 46 -13.40 -3.40 9.77
C ILE A 46 -13.89 -2.17 10.56
N CYS A 47 -13.57 -2.07 11.84
CA CYS A 47 -13.89 -0.90 12.67
C CYS A 47 -13.31 0.40 12.09
N ALA A 48 -12.06 0.38 11.61
CA ALA A 48 -11.45 1.53 10.95
C ALA A 48 -12.20 1.94 9.67
N VAL A 49 -12.62 0.97 8.86
CA VAL A 49 -13.37 1.20 7.62
C VAL A 49 -14.78 1.74 7.89
N ILE A 50 -15.50 1.15 8.85
CA ILE A 50 -16.82 1.65 9.29
C ILE A 50 -16.69 3.08 9.80
N TYR A 51 -15.64 3.38 10.58
CA TYR A 51 -15.38 4.73 11.05
C TYR A 51 -15.15 5.69 9.88
N MET A 52 -14.33 5.31 8.90
CA MET A 52 -14.06 6.12 7.70
C MET A 52 -15.34 6.46 6.94
N PHE A 53 -16.22 5.48 6.72
CA PHE A 53 -17.52 5.71 6.11
C PHE A 53 -18.41 6.62 6.96
N THR A 54 -18.53 6.34 8.26
CA THR A 54 -19.35 7.13 9.19
C THR A 54 -18.89 8.59 9.22
N TYR A 55 -17.59 8.82 9.31
CA TYR A 55 -16.99 10.15 9.27
C TYR A 55 -17.32 10.87 7.95
N ALA A 56 -17.23 10.17 6.82
CA ALA A 56 -17.53 10.74 5.51
C ALA A 56 -19.03 11.06 5.33
N VAL A 57 -19.92 10.20 5.85
CA VAL A 57 -21.37 10.43 5.87
C VAL A 57 -21.72 11.67 6.69
N LEU A 58 -21.16 11.79 7.89
CA LEU A 58 -21.40 12.94 8.77
C LEU A 58 -20.88 14.26 8.18
N TYR A 59 -19.86 14.22 7.32
CA TYR A 59 -19.32 15.41 6.65
C TYR A 59 -20.23 15.97 5.55
N LYS A 60 -21.15 15.17 4.98
CA LYS A 60 -22.19 15.54 4.00
C LYS A 60 -21.71 16.19 2.67
N LYS A 61 -20.43 16.13 2.33
CA LYS A 61 -19.92 16.62 1.04
C LYS A 61 -19.08 15.55 0.37
N TYR A 62 -19.21 15.45 -0.94
CA TYR A 62 -18.55 14.44 -1.76
C TYR A 62 -18.05 15.01 -3.08
N HIS A 63 -17.13 14.29 -3.72
CA HIS A 63 -16.73 14.57 -5.08
C HIS A 63 -17.76 13.97 -6.06
N ASN A 64 -18.40 14.82 -6.87
CA ASN A 64 -19.49 14.41 -7.75
C ASN A 64 -19.10 13.29 -8.73
N ASN A 65 -17.94 13.36 -9.39
CA ASN A 65 -17.53 12.32 -10.34
C ASN A 65 -17.30 10.97 -9.65
N PHE A 66 -16.78 10.99 -8.41
CA PHE A 66 -16.61 9.78 -7.61
C PHE A 66 -17.96 9.15 -7.25
N LEU A 67 -18.94 9.96 -6.80
CA LEU A 67 -20.30 9.47 -6.52
C LEU A 67 -20.99 8.94 -7.77
N PHE A 68 -20.85 9.64 -8.90
CA PHE A 68 -21.44 9.23 -10.17
C PHE A 68 -20.89 7.86 -10.60
N LEU A 69 -19.56 7.69 -10.62
CA LEU A 69 -18.95 6.41 -10.97
C LEU A 69 -19.32 5.30 -9.98
N LEU A 70 -19.41 5.62 -8.68
CA LEU A 70 -19.85 4.68 -7.66
C LEU A 70 -21.30 4.20 -7.91
N LEU A 71 -22.20 5.11 -8.29
CA LEU A 71 -23.58 4.78 -8.61
C LEU A 71 -23.68 3.80 -9.79
N PHE A 72 -22.82 3.95 -10.81
CA PHE A 72 -22.77 2.99 -11.93
C PHE A 72 -22.15 1.65 -11.56
N PHE A 73 -21.19 1.63 -10.64
CA PHE A 73 -20.55 0.40 -10.20
C PHE A 73 -21.42 -0.47 -9.28
N ILE A 74 -22.19 0.15 -8.38
CA ILE A 74 -22.98 -0.57 -7.36
C ILE A 74 -23.86 -1.69 -7.96
N PRO A 75 -24.63 -1.48 -9.06
CA PRO A 75 -25.41 -2.56 -9.66
C PRO A 75 -24.60 -3.78 -10.08
N PHE A 76 -23.43 -3.57 -10.71
CA PHE A 76 -22.54 -4.66 -11.13
C PHE A 76 -21.91 -5.36 -9.93
N PHE A 77 -21.54 -4.59 -8.91
CA PHE A 77 -20.97 -5.14 -7.69
C PHE A 77 -21.97 -5.99 -6.91
N VAL A 78 -23.21 -5.51 -6.77
CA VAL A 78 -24.30 -6.27 -6.15
C VAL A 78 -24.62 -7.52 -6.97
N TYR A 79 -24.68 -7.39 -8.29
CA TYR A 79 -24.87 -8.55 -9.18
C TYR A 79 -23.77 -9.59 -8.99
N ALA A 80 -22.50 -9.17 -8.94
CA ALA A 80 -21.37 -10.08 -8.73
C ALA A 80 -21.38 -10.74 -7.34
N ILE A 81 -21.91 -10.07 -6.30
CA ILE A 81 -22.13 -10.71 -4.98
C ILE A 81 -23.23 -11.79 -5.07
N ILE A 82 -24.34 -11.49 -5.75
CA ILE A 82 -25.46 -12.44 -5.94
C ILE A 82 -25.03 -13.66 -6.75
N LEU A 83 -24.19 -13.46 -7.77
CA LEU A 83 -23.69 -14.53 -8.64
C LEU A 83 -22.68 -15.45 -7.95
N SER A 84 -22.11 -15.03 -6.82
CA SER A 84 -21.07 -15.81 -6.15
C SER A 84 -21.54 -17.19 -5.72
N PHE A 85 -20.65 -18.18 -5.83
CA PHE A 85 -20.88 -19.55 -5.39
C PHE A 85 -21.13 -19.68 -3.88
N SER A 86 -20.66 -18.72 -3.08
CA SER A 86 -20.81 -18.69 -1.62
C SER A 86 -21.00 -17.26 -1.13
N ILE A 87 -22.13 -16.99 -0.48
CA ILE A 87 -22.43 -15.66 0.08
C ILE A 87 -21.41 -15.25 1.15
N GLU A 88 -20.88 -16.20 1.91
CA GLU A 88 -19.89 -15.91 2.96
C GLU A 88 -18.55 -15.51 2.34
N ALA A 89 -18.12 -16.21 1.28
CA ALA A 89 -16.93 -15.86 0.52
C ALA A 89 -17.10 -14.48 -0.14
N ALA A 90 -18.28 -14.25 -0.73
CA ALA A 90 -18.64 -13.00 -1.38
C ALA A 90 -18.59 -11.82 -0.42
N LEU A 91 -19.22 -11.91 0.75
CA LEU A 91 -19.24 -10.82 1.72
C LEU A 91 -17.84 -10.52 2.26
N THR A 92 -17.04 -11.56 2.52
CA THR A 92 -15.66 -11.40 3.01
C THR A 92 -14.79 -10.64 2.01
N GLU A 93 -14.91 -10.96 0.72
CA GLU A 93 -14.12 -10.28 -0.31
C GLU A 93 -14.72 -8.94 -0.72
N ALA A 94 -16.05 -8.81 -0.71
CA ALA A 94 -16.75 -7.56 -0.97
C ALA A 94 -16.30 -6.44 -0.03
N VAL A 95 -16.10 -6.76 1.25
CA VAL A 95 -15.56 -5.80 2.23
C VAL A 95 -14.21 -5.24 1.79
N ARG A 96 -13.35 -6.05 1.16
CA ARG A 96 -12.02 -5.59 0.70
C ARG A 96 -12.11 -4.70 -0.54
N TYR A 97 -13.02 -4.98 -1.47
CA TYR A 97 -13.30 -4.05 -2.58
C TYR A 97 -13.84 -2.69 -2.08
N LEU A 98 -14.48 -2.65 -0.90
CA LEU A 98 -14.92 -1.38 -0.30
C LEU A 98 -13.79 -0.59 0.37
N PHE A 99 -12.62 -1.20 0.65
CA PHE A 99 -11.51 -0.52 1.32
C PHE A 99 -11.03 0.74 0.60
N PRO A 100 -10.63 0.71 -0.69
CA PRO A 100 -10.16 1.92 -1.34
C PRO A 100 -11.27 2.96 -1.54
N ILE A 101 -12.52 2.52 -1.72
CA ILE A 101 -13.69 3.40 -1.77
C ILE A 101 -13.86 4.15 -0.43
N ALA A 102 -13.78 3.44 0.70
CA ALA A 102 -13.85 4.01 2.04
C ALA A 102 -12.73 5.03 2.27
N VAL A 103 -11.49 4.70 1.88
CA VAL A 103 -10.34 5.58 2.04
C VAL A 103 -10.48 6.83 1.17
N LEU A 104 -11.02 6.73 -0.06
CA LEU A 104 -11.27 7.91 -0.91
C LEU A 104 -12.37 8.82 -0.35
N PHE A 105 -13.48 8.26 0.14
CA PHE A 105 -14.51 9.02 0.87
C PHE A 105 -13.92 9.74 2.09
N TYR A 106 -13.10 9.03 2.85
CA TYR A 106 -12.46 9.56 4.04
C TYR A 106 -11.47 10.67 3.71
N SER A 107 -10.58 10.43 2.73
CA SER A 107 -9.62 11.38 2.17
C SER A 107 -10.32 12.70 1.77
N PHE A 108 -11.46 12.62 1.08
CA PHE A 108 -12.25 13.80 0.72
C PHE A 108 -12.76 14.56 1.95
N SER A 109 -13.22 13.84 2.96
CA SER A 109 -13.81 14.39 4.18
C SER A 109 -12.77 15.11 5.05
N ILE A 110 -11.53 14.63 5.03
CA ILE A 110 -10.41 15.22 5.78
C ILE A 110 -9.55 16.19 4.95
N ARG A 111 -9.97 16.57 3.73
CA ARG A 111 -9.20 17.35 2.75
C ARG A 111 -8.55 18.64 3.25
N SER A 112 -9.07 19.25 4.32
CA SER A 112 -8.51 20.47 4.92
C SER A 112 -7.36 20.21 5.91
N HIS A 113 -6.99 18.96 6.18
CA HIS A 113 -6.06 18.59 7.26
C HIS A 113 -4.70 18.08 6.76
N PHE A 114 -4.29 18.47 5.55
CA PHE A 114 -3.03 18.02 4.93
C PHE A 114 -1.82 18.16 5.87
N ASN A 115 -1.65 19.32 6.52
CA ASN A 115 -0.53 19.60 7.43
C ASN A 115 -0.48 18.65 8.63
N LEU A 116 -1.63 18.23 9.16
CA LEU A 116 -1.71 17.26 10.25
C LEU A 116 -1.26 15.88 9.76
N LEU A 117 -1.81 15.45 8.61
CA LEU A 117 -1.55 14.13 8.03
C LEU A 117 -0.07 13.92 7.73
N ILE A 118 0.58 14.87 7.05
CA ILE A 118 2.00 14.75 6.70
C ILE A 118 2.91 14.77 7.95
N LYS A 119 2.61 15.58 8.97
CA LYS A 119 3.37 15.58 10.23
C LYS A 119 3.30 14.22 10.91
N VAL A 120 2.09 13.68 11.08
CA VAL A 120 1.89 12.39 11.74
C VAL A 120 2.49 11.26 10.92
N PHE A 121 2.34 11.30 9.59
CA PHE A 121 2.93 10.30 8.70
C PHE A 121 4.45 10.29 8.78
N ILE A 122 5.12 11.44 8.69
CA ILE A 122 6.59 11.52 8.82
C ILE A 122 7.04 11.01 10.20
N VAL A 123 6.36 11.42 11.28
CA VAL A 123 6.69 10.96 12.64
C VAL A 123 6.50 9.44 12.76
N PHE A 124 5.41 8.91 12.22
CA PHE A 124 5.16 7.47 12.20
C PHE A 124 6.25 6.71 11.44
N VAL A 125 6.68 7.18 10.27
CA VAL A 125 7.75 6.55 9.49
C VAL A 125 9.05 6.53 10.30
N ILE A 126 9.41 7.65 10.94
CA ILE A 126 10.60 7.73 11.80
C ILE A 126 10.52 6.72 12.95
N ILE A 127 9.37 6.63 13.64
CA ILE A 127 9.18 5.67 14.73
C ILE A 127 9.33 4.22 14.21
N ASN A 128 8.72 3.93 13.06
CA ASN A 128 8.78 2.63 12.41
C ASN A 128 10.21 2.25 11.99
N ASP A 129 10.99 3.20 11.49
CA ASP A 129 12.39 3.04 11.11
C ASP A 129 13.29 2.86 12.35
N LEU A 130 13.09 3.65 13.40
CA LEU A 130 13.82 3.49 14.67
C LEU A 130 13.57 2.11 15.29
N TYR A 131 12.35 1.61 15.20
CA TYR A 131 12.03 0.29 15.69
C TYR A 131 12.68 -0.82 14.85
N GLN A 132 12.87 -0.60 13.54
CA GLN A 132 13.66 -1.53 12.73
C GLN A 132 15.11 -1.64 13.20
N ILE A 133 15.71 -0.57 13.74
CA ILE A 133 17.04 -0.64 14.36
C ILE A 133 17.00 -1.57 15.58
N ILE A 134 15.96 -1.47 16.42
CA ILE A 134 15.75 -2.38 17.56
C ILE A 134 15.63 -3.83 17.06
N ASN A 135 14.92 -4.07 15.97
CA ASN A 135 14.77 -5.40 15.39
C ASN A 135 16.09 -6.00 14.94
N TYR A 136 16.96 -5.19 14.33
CA TYR A 136 18.30 -5.64 13.95
C TYR A 136 19.17 -5.94 15.18
N ILE A 137 19.12 -5.10 16.23
CA ILE A 137 19.85 -5.36 17.47
C ILE A 137 19.39 -6.68 18.10
N ASN A 138 18.07 -6.92 18.18
CA ASN A 138 17.52 -8.15 18.74
C ASN A 138 17.85 -9.38 17.89
N TRP A 139 17.83 -9.24 16.56
CA TRP A 139 18.25 -10.30 15.64
C TRP A 139 19.72 -10.71 15.87
N ILE A 140 20.63 -9.74 15.98
CA ILE A 140 22.06 -10.00 16.25
C ILE A 140 22.26 -10.68 17.62
N LYS A 141 21.47 -10.30 18.63
CA LYS A 141 21.50 -10.93 19.95
C LYS A 141 20.85 -12.31 20.00
N GLY A 142 20.23 -12.78 18.92
CA GLY A 142 19.50 -14.05 18.87
C GLY A 142 18.18 -14.04 19.65
N VAL A 143 17.66 -12.86 20.01
CA VAL A 143 16.41 -12.68 20.76
C VAL A 143 15.23 -12.96 19.85
N ASP A 144 14.24 -13.68 20.38
CA ASP A 144 13.00 -13.96 19.67
C ASP A 144 12.15 -12.71 19.51
N GLN A 145 11.74 -12.46 18.28
CA GLN A 145 10.93 -11.30 17.92
C GLN A 145 9.49 -11.73 17.68
N TRP A 146 8.54 -10.85 18.00
CA TRP A 146 7.10 -11.14 17.92
C TRP A 146 6.61 -11.50 16.50
N PHE A 147 7.41 -11.20 15.48
CA PHE A 147 7.10 -11.51 14.08
C PHE A 147 7.79 -12.77 13.55
N TYR A 148 8.53 -13.50 14.40
CA TYR A 148 9.09 -14.80 14.04
C TYR A 148 7.98 -15.85 14.03
N LEU A 149 8.02 -16.71 13.02
CA LEU A 149 7.14 -17.87 12.91
C LEU A 149 7.94 -19.12 13.25
N TYR A 150 7.34 -20.06 13.98
CA TYR A 150 7.99 -21.33 14.29
C TYR A 150 7.35 -22.43 13.44
N LEU A 151 8.21 -23.19 12.77
CA LEU A 151 7.79 -24.39 12.06
C LEU A 151 7.52 -25.54 13.05
N PRO A 152 6.75 -26.59 12.67
CA PRO A 152 6.49 -27.73 13.55
C PRO A 152 7.74 -28.45 14.07
N ASN A 153 8.87 -28.32 13.34
CA ASN A 153 10.18 -28.84 13.72
C ASN A 153 10.95 -27.92 14.71
N GLY A 154 10.36 -26.81 15.15
CA GLY A 154 10.98 -25.83 16.06
C GLY A 154 11.89 -24.80 15.39
N GLU A 155 12.09 -24.88 14.06
CA GLU A 155 12.92 -23.92 13.35
C GLU A 155 12.27 -22.53 13.26
N ARG A 156 13.10 -21.50 13.45
CA ARG A 156 12.70 -20.10 13.35
C ARG A 156 12.62 -19.69 11.88
N ARG A 157 11.45 -19.26 11.45
CA ARG A 157 11.21 -18.66 10.14
C ARG A 157 10.97 -17.17 10.29
N TYR A 158 11.78 -16.37 9.60
CA TYR A 158 11.61 -14.94 9.47
C TYR A 158 11.88 -14.50 8.03
N ASN A 159 11.39 -13.30 7.67
CA ASN A 159 11.57 -12.76 6.33
C ASN A 159 13.04 -12.38 6.13
N ALA A 160 13.81 -13.26 5.49
CA ALA A 160 15.21 -13.02 5.16
C ALA A 160 15.44 -13.10 3.64
N SER A 161 16.48 -12.42 3.16
CA SER A 161 17.00 -12.58 1.81
C SER A 161 18.49 -12.45 1.79
N SER A 162 19.13 -13.37 1.07
CA SER A 162 20.59 -13.41 0.95
C SER A 162 21.28 -13.36 2.31
N GLY A 163 20.73 -14.08 3.31
CA GLY A 163 21.25 -14.15 4.68
C GLY A 163 20.91 -12.97 5.59
N ILE A 164 20.22 -11.94 5.10
CA ILE A 164 19.90 -10.72 5.87
C ILE A 164 18.40 -10.67 6.16
N ILE A 165 18.04 -10.37 7.41
CA ILE A 165 16.64 -10.12 7.77
C ILE A 165 16.14 -8.84 7.07
N ARG A 166 15.06 -8.96 6.30
CA ARG A 166 14.45 -7.83 5.61
C ARG A 166 13.85 -6.87 6.62
N ALA A 167 13.94 -5.57 6.36
CA ALA A 167 13.32 -4.58 7.22
C ALA A 167 11.80 -4.69 7.17
N THR A 168 11.18 -4.77 8.35
CA THR A 168 9.74 -4.92 8.54
C THR A 168 9.17 -3.86 9.47
N GLY A 169 9.99 -3.22 10.32
CA GLY A 169 9.60 -2.20 11.28
C GLY A 169 8.59 -2.70 12.32
N ILE A 170 7.75 -1.80 12.83
CA ILE A 170 6.64 -2.13 13.75
C ILE A 170 5.55 -2.88 12.99
N VAL A 171 5.31 -2.50 11.73
CA VAL A 171 4.25 -3.08 10.89
C VAL A 171 4.52 -4.54 10.50
N ALA A 172 5.74 -5.02 10.74
CA ALA A 172 6.14 -6.41 10.61
C ALA A 172 5.88 -7.03 9.21
N PHE A 173 5.73 -6.19 8.19
CA PHE A 173 5.56 -6.56 6.78
C PHE A 173 6.52 -5.77 5.89
N PHE A 174 7.51 -6.46 5.30
CA PHE A 174 8.60 -5.80 4.55
C PHE A 174 8.10 -5.02 3.31
N GLY A 175 7.07 -5.52 2.63
CA GLY A 175 6.50 -4.85 1.46
C GLY A 175 5.87 -3.50 1.83
N LEU A 176 5.09 -3.49 2.91
CA LEU A 176 4.49 -2.26 3.45
C LEU A 176 5.56 -1.32 4.02
N PHE A 177 6.56 -1.85 4.72
CA PHE A 177 7.70 -1.08 5.24
C PHE A 177 8.42 -0.29 4.14
N GLY A 178 8.76 -0.97 3.03
CA GLY A 178 9.36 -0.34 1.87
C GLY A 178 8.44 0.70 1.24
N PHE A 179 7.15 0.37 1.08
CA PHE A 179 6.16 1.27 0.47
C PHE A 179 5.92 2.55 1.29
N ILE A 180 5.86 2.45 2.62
CA ILE A 180 5.75 3.60 3.52
C ILE A 180 6.94 4.54 3.34
N ASN A 181 8.16 4.00 3.30
CA ASN A 181 9.37 4.79 3.09
C ASN A 181 9.44 5.43 1.69
N LEU A 182 8.96 4.72 0.65
CA LEU A 182 8.80 5.26 -0.70
C LEU A 182 7.85 6.48 -0.71
N MET A 183 6.68 6.34 -0.09
CA MET A 183 5.70 7.43 0.01
C MET A 183 6.25 8.60 0.84
N ALA A 184 6.90 8.31 1.96
CA ALA A 184 7.53 9.31 2.82
C ALA A 184 8.59 10.11 2.07
N PHE A 185 9.42 9.45 1.25
CA PHE A 185 10.41 10.12 0.41
C PHE A 185 9.77 11.17 -0.52
N PHE A 186 8.80 10.78 -1.35
CA PHE A 186 8.22 11.68 -2.35
C PHE A 186 7.38 12.80 -1.72
N ILE A 187 6.57 12.47 -0.70
CA ILE A 187 5.74 13.45 0.02
C ILE A 187 6.64 14.46 0.74
N THR A 188 7.67 14.00 1.46
CA THR A 188 8.62 14.89 2.17
C THR A 188 9.42 15.72 1.18
N ARG A 189 9.86 15.12 0.06
CA ARG A 189 10.62 15.85 -0.95
C ARG A 189 9.82 17.02 -1.52
N LYS A 190 8.50 16.88 -1.72
CA LYS A 190 7.67 17.96 -2.25
C LYS A 190 7.20 18.95 -1.19
N PHE A 191 6.73 18.49 -0.04
CA PHE A 191 5.91 19.30 0.88
C PHE A 191 6.57 19.60 2.23
N TYR A 192 7.77 19.07 2.49
CA TYR A 192 8.52 19.40 3.71
C TYR A 192 9.67 20.34 3.39
N GLU A 193 9.83 21.41 4.17
CA GLU A 193 10.90 22.43 4.00
C GLU A 193 11.73 22.64 5.27
N GLY A 194 11.62 21.77 6.27
CA GLY A 194 12.40 21.91 7.50
C GLY A 194 13.91 21.69 7.29
N LYS A 195 14.71 22.24 8.21
CA LYS A 195 16.19 22.22 8.16
C LYS A 195 16.80 20.82 7.96
N ARG A 196 16.13 19.77 8.45
CA ARG A 196 16.58 18.37 8.36
C ARG A 196 16.03 17.59 7.15
N LYS A 197 15.47 18.27 6.14
CA LYS A 197 14.88 17.64 4.95
C LYS A 197 15.84 16.65 4.30
N SER A 198 17.08 17.05 4.04
CA SER A 198 18.07 16.18 3.38
C SER A 198 18.34 14.92 4.19
N THR A 199 18.45 15.05 5.52
CA THR A 199 18.64 13.91 6.42
C THR A 199 17.45 12.96 6.38
N LEU A 200 16.22 13.48 6.41
CA LEU A 200 15.00 12.65 6.31
C LEU A 200 14.94 11.90 4.98
N LEU A 201 15.20 12.59 3.87
CA LEU A 201 15.21 11.96 2.54
C LEU A 201 16.25 10.84 2.45
N PHE A 202 17.44 11.05 3.01
CA PHE A 202 18.47 10.03 3.07
C PHE A 202 18.03 8.82 3.91
N LEU A 203 17.45 9.06 5.09
CA LEU A 203 16.95 7.98 5.96
C LEU A 203 15.85 7.16 5.27
N PHE A 204 14.87 7.81 4.63
CA PHE A 204 13.81 7.10 3.91
C PHE A 204 14.34 6.26 2.75
N ILE A 205 15.37 6.75 2.02
CA ILE A 205 16.05 5.93 1.02
C ILE A 205 16.73 4.74 1.68
N LEU A 206 17.53 4.96 2.72
CA LEU A 206 18.26 3.89 3.42
C LEU A 206 17.32 2.78 3.89
N PHE A 207 16.25 3.13 4.63
CA PHE A 207 15.29 2.16 5.15
C PHE A 207 14.47 1.49 4.05
N MET A 208 14.09 2.21 2.99
CA MET A 208 13.47 1.58 1.82
C MET A 208 14.36 0.49 1.21
N PHE A 209 15.68 0.71 1.09
CA PHE A 209 16.61 -0.31 0.60
C PHE A 209 16.74 -1.51 1.55
N LEU A 210 16.71 -1.27 2.86
CA LEU A 210 16.72 -2.34 3.86
C LEU A 210 15.48 -3.26 3.80
N SER A 211 14.38 -2.82 3.18
CA SER A 211 13.20 -3.67 2.95
C SER A 211 13.45 -4.83 1.97
N PHE A 212 14.47 -4.70 1.10
CA PHE A 212 14.74 -5.61 -0.02
C PHE A 212 13.49 -5.97 -0.86
N SER A 213 12.56 -5.02 -1.01
CA SER A 213 11.37 -5.16 -1.84
C SER A 213 11.69 -4.78 -3.29
N TYR A 214 11.92 -5.76 -4.17
CA TYR A 214 12.21 -5.52 -5.59
C TYR A 214 11.18 -4.63 -6.29
N LYS A 215 9.89 -4.83 -6.00
CA LYS A 215 8.79 -4.02 -6.56
C LYS A 215 8.88 -2.55 -6.13
N THR A 216 9.17 -2.30 -4.85
CA THR A 216 9.31 -0.94 -4.30
C THR A 216 10.56 -0.26 -4.84
N LEU A 217 11.69 -0.96 -4.89
CA LEU A 217 12.95 -0.43 -5.42
C LEU A 217 12.86 -0.14 -6.92
N GLY A 218 12.29 -1.06 -7.71
CA GLY A 218 12.04 -0.85 -9.13
C GLY A 218 11.15 0.38 -9.37
N THR A 219 10.05 0.50 -8.61
CA THR A 219 9.16 1.66 -8.64
C THR A 219 9.92 2.95 -8.32
N PHE A 220 10.75 2.95 -7.27
CA PHE A 220 11.56 4.10 -6.88
C PHE A 220 12.48 4.56 -8.01
N PHE A 221 13.22 3.63 -8.63
CA PHE A 221 14.15 3.97 -9.71
C PHE A 221 13.42 4.47 -10.95
N VAL A 222 12.27 3.89 -11.32
CA VAL A 222 11.45 4.39 -12.43
C VAL A 222 10.97 5.80 -12.15
N LEU A 223 10.42 6.06 -10.96
CA LEU A 223 9.93 7.39 -10.59
C LEU A 223 11.06 8.43 -10.51
N LEU A 224 12.20 8.07 -9.91
CA LEU A 224 13.38 8.93 -9.92
C LEU A 224 13.84 9.20 -11.35
N PHE A 225 13.88 8.17 -12.21
CA PHE A 225 14.23 8.33 -13.61
C PHE A 225 13.29 9.31 -14.28
N LEU A 226 11.98 9.24 -14.08
CA LEU A 226 11.01 10.18 -14.66
C LEU A 226 11.23 11.62 -14.17
N GLU A 227 11.49 11.83 -12.89
CA GLU A 227 11.62 13.17 -12.31
C GLU A 227 12.99 13.83 -12.54
N TYR A 228 14.07 13.06 -12.63
CA TYR A 228 15.42 13.62 -12.65
C TYR A 228 15.72 14.26 -14.01
N LYS A 229 16.14 15.53 -14.06
CA LYS A 229 16.35 16.24 -15.34
C LYS A 229 17.51 15.64 -16.15
N ASN A 230 18.65 15.36 -15.50
CA ASN A 230 19.84 14.83 -16.16
C ASN A 230 19.91 13.30 -16.02
N LYS A 231 19.22 12.59 -16.92
CA LYS A 231 19.11 11.12 -16.89
C LYS A 231 20.49 10.44 -16.87
N LEU A 232 21.46 10.95 -17.63
CA LEU A 232 22.82 10.41 -17.68
C LEU A 232 23.50 10.46 -16.31
N LYS A 233 23.44 11.60 -15.60
CA LYS A 233 24.01 11.72 -14.26
C LYS A 233 23.36 10.75 -13.27
N LEU A 234 22.04 10.55 -13.35
CA LEU A 234 21.35 9.57 -12.52
C LEU A 234 21.85 8.15 -12.80
N ILE A 235 21.92 7.76 -14.08
CA ILE A 235 22.41 6.43 -14.50
C ILE A 235 23.84 6.21 -14.01
N LEU A 236 24.74 7.19 -14.20
CA LEU A 236 26.12 7.10 -13.71
C LEU A 236 26.18 6.94 -12.19
N THR A 237 25.35 7.68 -11.44
CA THR A 237 25.30 7.57 -9.98
C THR A 237 24.84 6.17 -9.54
N ILE A 238 23.82 5.62 -10.19
CA ILE A 238 23.32 4.26 -9.92
C ILE A 238 24.40 3.22 -10.24
N LEU A 239 25.06 3.33 -11.41
CA LEU A 239 26.13 2.42 -11.83
C LEU A 239 27.31 2.46 -10.87
N THR A 240 27.77 3.65 -10.47
CA THR A 240 28.84 3.78 -9.48
C THR A 240 28.44 3.15 -8.14
N GLY A 241 27.22 3.40 -7.65
CA GLY A 241 26.71 2.78 -6.43
C GLY A 241 26.65 1.25 -6.53
N PHE A 242 26.26 0.72 -7.69
CA PHE A 242 26.21 -0.71 -7.95
C PHE A 242 27.61 -1.35 -7.98
N ILE A 243 28.59 -0.69 -8.63
CA ILE A 243 30.00 -1.15 -8.63
C ILE A 243 30.55 -1.18 -7.19
N VAL A 244 30.29 -0.13 -6.41
CA VAL A 244 30.68 -0.09 -4.99
C VAL A 244 30.03 -1.25 -4.21
N ALA A 245 28.75 -1.55 -4.46
CA ALA A 245 28.06 -2.66 -3.81
C ALA A 245 28.65 -4.03 -4.20
N ILE A 246 29.01 -4.24 -5.48
CA ILE A 246 29.68 -5.47 -5.94
C ILE A 246 31.00 -5.67 -5.18
N ILE A 247 31.79 -4.60 -5.02
CA ILE A 247 33.08 -4.68 -4.32
C ILE A 247 32.88 -4.91 -2.83
N ALA A 248 31.90 -4.26 -2.21
CA ALA A 248 31.70 -4.30 -0.76
C ALA A 248 31.02 -5.60 -0.26
N ILE A 249 30.06 -6.13 -1.02
CA ILE A 249 29.22 -7.27 -0.60
C ILE A 249 28.96 -8.28 -1.74
N PRO A 250 30.01 -8.85 -2.36
CA PRO A 250 29.89 -9.64 -3.59
C PRO A 250 28.94 -10.84 -3.46
N ASN A 251 29.04 -11.61 -2.38
CA ASN A 251 28.21 -12.81 -2.16
C ASN A 251 26.72 -12.47 -2.06
N THR A 252 26.38 -11.35 -1.41
CA THR A 252 25.00 -10.87 -1.31
C THR A 252 24.49 -10.46 -2.68
N ILE A 253 25.29 -9.75 -3.49
CA ILE A 253 24.91 -9.34 -4.85
C ILE A 253 24.68 -10.55 -5.76
N VAL A 254 25.54 -11.57 -5.70
CA VAL A 254 25.37 -12.82 -6.46
C VAL A 254 24.05 -13.51 -6.07
N SER A 255 23.81 -13.70 -4.77
CA SER A 255 22.55 -14.29 -4.27
C SER A 255 21.31 -13.47 -4.66
N MET A 256 21.42 -12.13 -4.67
CA MET A 256 20.34 -11.26 -5.15
C MET A 256 20.10 -11.43 -6.66
N GLY A 257 21.17 -11.57 -7.45
CA GLY A 257 21.11 -11.83 -8.88
C GLY A 257 20.44 -13.17 -9.21
N GLU A 258 20.79 -14.23 -8.48
CA GLU A 258 20.16 -15.54 -8.58
C GLU A 258 18.67 -15.47 -8.22
N SER A 259 18.33 -14.82 -7.09
CA SER A 259 16.92 -14.65 -6.68
C SER A 259 16.12 -13.83 -7.70
N PHE A 260 16.73 -12.80 -8.28
CA PHE A 260 16.10 -11.99 -9.33
C PHE A 260 15.87 -12.81 -10.60
N SER A 261 16.90 -13.53 -11.07
CA SER A 261 16.81 -14.41 -12.24
C SER A 261 15.73 -15.47 -12.07
N TYR A 262 15.67 -16.11 -10.90
CA TYR A 262 14.64 -17.10 -10.57
C TYR A 262 13.22 -16.51 -10.64
N ARG A 263 13.00 -15.31 -10.10
CA ARG A 263 11.69 -14.63 -10.16
C ARG A 263 11.30 -14.22 -11.58
N ILE A 264 12.25 -13.76 -12.39
CA ILE A 264 12.00 -13.47 -13.81
C ILE A 264 11.61 -14.77 -14.54
N LYS A 265 12.31 -15.86 -14.25
CA LYS A 265 12.01 -17.18 -14.80
C LYS A 265 10.58 -17.63 -14.46
N GLU A 266 10.23 -17.60 -13.18
CA GLU A 266 8.90 -18.01 -12.70
C GLU A 266 7.76 -17.11 -13.19
N TYR A 267 7.95 -15.78 -13.19
CA TYR A 267 6.85 -14.83 -13.39
C TYR A 267 6.76 -14.24 -14.80
N VAL A 268 7.84 -14.26 -15.59
CA VAL A 268 7.89 -13.59 -16.89
C VAL A 268 8.13 -14.56 -18.03
N THR A 269 9.14 -15.43 -17.93
CA THR A 269 9.57 -16.23 -19.10
C THR A 269 8.92 -17.60 -19.18
N GLU A 270 8.88 -18.35 -18.07
CA GLU A 270 8.33 -19.71 -18.08
C GLU A 270 6.88 -19.76 -17.61
N GLY A 271 6.44 -18.76 -16.83
CA GLY A 271 5.07 -18.71 -16.32
C GLY A 271 4.73 -19.84 -15.35
N ASN A 272 5.74 -20.53 -14.81
CA ASN A 272 5.56 -21.66 -13.88
C ASN A 272 5.24 -21.17 -12.46
N SER A 273 4.17 -20.40 -12.31
CA SER A 273 3.73 -19.89 -11.02
C SER A 273 2.22 -19.69 -10.95
N ALA A 274 1.65 -19.81 -9.75
CA ALA A 274 0.24 -19.51 -9.50
C ALA A 274 -0.14 -18.06 -9.90
N ARG A 275 0.83 -17.14 -9.89
CA ARG A 275 0.65 -15.76 -10.37
C ARG A 275 0.39 -15.72 -11.87
N ALA A 276 1.29 -16.33 -12.64
CA ALA A 276 1.15 -16.39 -14.09
C ALA A 276 -0.14 -17.13 -14.51
N GLU A 277 -0.50 -18.21 -13.82
CA GLU A 277 -1.77 -18.90 -14.02
C GLU A 277 -2.99 -18.02 -13.77
N SER A 278 -2.92 -17.13 -12.78
CA SER A 278 -4.02 -16.19 -12.54
C SER A 278 -4.23 -15.25 -13.72
N TYR A 279 -3.14 -14.73 -14.29
CA TYR A 279 -3.22 -13.92 -15.51
C TYR A 279 -3.71 -14.73 -16.71
N ARG A 280 -3.32 -16.01 -16.85
CA ARG A 280 -3.87 -16.91 -17.89
C ARG A 280 -5.40 -17.01 -17.76
N VAL A 281 -5.91 -17.26 -16.55
CA VAL A 281 -7.36 -17.34 -16.31
C VAL A 281 -8.05 -16.03 -16.64
N MET A 282 -7.50 -14.89 -16.20
CA MET A 282 -8.04 -13.57 -16.52
C MET A 282 -8.13 -13.33 -18.03
N PHE A 283 -7.07 -13.66 -18.78
CA PHE A 283 -7.07 -13.49 -20.23
C PHE A 283 -8.00 -14.46 -20.95
N SER A 284 -8.17 -15.69 -20.43
CA SER A 284 -9.18 -16.63 -20.91
C SER A 284 -10.60 -16.10 -20.70
N ASP A 285 -10.90 -15.56 -19.52
CA ASP A 285 -12.19 -14.93 -19.23
C ASP A 285 -12.46 -13.72 -20.14
N PHE A 286 -11.40 -13.00 -20.52
CA PHE A 286 -11.51 -11.91 -21.51
C PHE A 286 -11.80 -12.43 -22.92
N SER A 287 -11.15 -13.51 -23.36
CA SER A 287 -11.45 -14.11 -24.66
C SER A 287 -12.86 -14.69 -24.75
N ASP A 288 -13.40 -15.15 -23.61
CA ASP A 288 -14.76 -15.69 -23.51
C ASP A 288 -15.82 -14.59 -23.31
N PHE A 289 -15.43 -13.30 -23.39
CA PHE A 289 -16.31 -12.16 -23.17
C PHE A 289 -17.06 -12.21 -21.84
N ASN A 290 -16.37 -12.58 -20.74
CA ASN A 290 -16.94 -12.55 -19.40
C ASN A 290 -17.16 -11.10 -18.93
N LEU A 291 -18.29 -10.49 -19.34
CA LEU A 291 -18.61 -9.09 -19.08
C LEU A 291 -18.98 -8.84 -17.61
N PHE A 292 -19.61 -9.82 -16.95
CA PHE A 292 -20.24 -9.66 -15.63
C PHE A 292 -19.54 -10.43 -14.50
N GLY A 293 -18.52 -11.22 -14.83
CA GLY A 293 -17.69 -11.93 -13.86
C GLY A 293 -18.26 -13.28 -13.44
N ARG A 294 -17.46 -14.02 -12.68
CA ARG A 294 -17.80 -15.31 -12.07
C ARG A 294 -18.35 -15.18 -10.63
N GLY A 295 -18.48 -13.95 -10.15
CA GLY A 295 -18.98 -13.60 -8.83
C GLY A 295 -17.87 -13.28 -7.83
N VAL A 296 -18.16 -12.40 -6.86
CA VAL A 296 -17.21 -11.93 -5.85
C VAL A 296 -16.80 -13.05 -4.89
N GLY A 297 -15.52 -13.14 -4.55
CA GLY A 297 -14.96 -14.18 -3.69
C GLY A 297 -14.72 -15.52 -4.39
N SER A 298 -14.92 -15.63 -5.70
CA SER A 298 -14.80 -16.86 -6.49
C SER A 298 -13.38 -17.16 -6.97
N PHE A 299 -12.44 -16.22 -7.00
CA PHE A 299 -11.13 -16.49 -7.61
C PHE A 299 -9.98 -15.73 -6.95
N GLY A 300 -8.78 -16.30 -6.91
CA GLY A 300 -7.54 -15.64 -6.50
C GLY A 300 -7.37 -15.31 -5.00
N GLY A 301 -8.43 -14.87 -4.32
CA GLY A 301 -8.42 -14.40 -2.94
C GLY A 301 -8.33 -15.50 -1.86
N PRO A 302 -8.01 -15.14 -0.60
CA PRO A 302 -8.05 -16.06 0.54
C PRO A 302 -9.42 -16.73 0.72
N SER A 303 -10.49 -15.99 0.41
CA SER A 303 -11.86 -16.47 0.54
C SER A 303 -12.16 -17.57 -0.47
N SER A 304 -11.77 -17.41 -1.74
CA SER A 304 -12.03 -18.43 -2.77
C SER A 304 -11.36 -19.76 -2.44
N VAL A 305 -10.18 -19.73 -1.82
CA VAL A 305 -9.49 -20.94 -1.37
C VAL A 305 -10.12 -21.51 -0.10
N SER A 306 -10.41 -20.67 0.90
CA SER A 306 -10.97 -21.11 2.18
C SER A 306 -12.38 -21.71 2.05
N TYR A 307 -13.14 -21.25 1.05
CA TYR A 307 -14.48 -21.73 0.75
C TYR A 307 -14.53 -22.75 -0.39
N ASN A 308 -13.40 -23.25 -0.88
CA ASN A 308 -13.30 -24.26 -1.94
C ASN A 308 -14.05 -23.88 -3.24
N SER A 309 -13.72 -22.71 -3.80
CA SER A 309 -14.34 -22.23 -5.04
C SER A 309 -14.22 -23.25 -6.18
N PRO A 310 -15.32 -23.54 -6.92
CA PRO A 310 -15.31 -24.46 -8.05
C PRO A 310 -14.50 -23.93 -9.25
N VAL A 311 -14.31 -22.61 -9.33
CA VAL A 311 -13.63 -21.94 -10.46
C VAL A 311 -12.24 -22.53 -10.71
N TYR A 312 -11.49 -22.90 -9.67
CA TYR A 312 -10.17 -23.50 -9.83
C TYR A 312 -10.19 -24.84 -10.55
N GLN A 313 -11.23 -25.66 -10.35
CA GLN A 313 -11.40 -26.92 -11.05
C GLN A 313 -11.86 -26.69 -12.49
N GLU A 314 -12.82 -25.77 -12.69
CA GLU A 314 -13.35 -25.42 -14.02
C GLU A 314 -12.26 -24.94 -14.99
N VAL A 315 -11.31 -24.14 -14.50
CA VAL A 315 -10.23 -23.56 -15.32
C VAL A 315 -8.94 -24.40 -15.30
N ASN A 316 -8.99 -25.58 -14.69
CA ASN A 316 -7.85 -26.48 -14.47
C ASN A 316 -6.63 -25.72 -13.91
N PHE A 317 -6.83 -24.99 -12.81
CA PHE A 317 -5.82 -24.10 -12.26
C PHE A 317 -4.60 -24.86 -11.74
N ASN A 318 -3.42 -24.55 -12.28
CA ASN A 318 -2.18 -25.18 -11.86
C ASN A 318 -1.55 -24.42 -10.69
N TRP A 319 -1.48 -25.07 -9.52
CA TRP A 319 -0.86 -24.50 -8.34
C TRP A 319 0.67 -24.66 -8.31
N TYR A 320 1.32 -25.31 -9.27
CA TYR A 320 2.79 -25.43 -9.38
C TYR A 320 3.51 -25.82 -8.07
N VAL A 321 3.12 -26.94 -7.45
CA VAL A 321 3.68 -27.46 -6.18
C VAL A 321 3.49 -26.52 -4.97
N THR A 322 2.86 -25.36 -5.16
CA THR A 322 2.50 -24.42 -4.10
C THR A 322 1.27 -24.90 -3.34
N THR A 323 1.43 -25.97 -2.56
CA THR A 323 0.34 -26.57 -1.76
C THR A 323 -0.11 -25.68 -0.59
N ASN A 324 0.74 -24.72 -0.16
CA ASN A 324 0.50 -23.88 1.02
C ASN A 324 0.44 -22.36 0.76
N LEU A 325 0.55 -21.90 -0.49
CA LEU A 325 0.28 -20.49 -0.84
C LEU A 325 -1.19 -20.38 -1.25
N ALA A 326 -2.05 -20.22 -0.24
CA ALA A 326 -3.52 -20.14 -0.36
C ALA A 326 -4.05 -18.87 -1.06
N THR A 327 -3.21 -18.15 -1.80
CA THR A 327 -3.57 -16.99 -2.62
C THR A 327 -2.60 -16.79 -3.76
N THR A 328 -3.10 -16.30 -4.89
CA THR A 328 -2.28 -16.04 -6.07
C THR A 328 -1.56 -14.69 -6.02
N ASP A 329 -1.59 -13.97 -4.89
CA ASP A 329 -0.87 -12.72 -4.61
C ASP A 329 -0.87 -11.70 -5.77
N THR A 330 -1.94 -11.62 -6.55
CA THR A 330 -2.06 -10.67 -7.68
C THR A 330 -3.46 -10.08 -7.70
N TYR A 331 -3.55 -8.76 -7.91
CA TYR A 331 -4.81 -8.05 -7.72
C TYR A 331 -5.73 -8.08 -8.94
N TYR A 332 -5.20 -7.83 -10.14
CA TYR A 332 -6.04 -7.65 -11.33
C TYR A 332 -6.76 -8.92 -11.78
N PRO A 333 -6.12 -10.11 -11.79
CA PRO A 333 -6.84 -11.33 -12.12
C PRO A 333 -8.05 -11.56 -11.21
N HIS A 334 -7.88 -11.29 -9.92
CA HIS A 334 -8.96 -11.37 -8.94
C HIS A 334 -10.11 -10.41 -9.29
N LEU A 335 -9.81 -9.12 -9.45
CA LEU A 335 -10.81 -8.12 -9.80
C LEU A 335 -11.61 -8.50 -11.04
N PHE A 336 -10.93 -8.85 -12.13
CA PHE A 336 -11.55 -9.04 -13.44
C PHE A 336 -12.26 -10.39 -13.59
N VAL A 337 -11.74 -11.47 -13.01
CA VAL A 337 -12.43 -12.77 -13.02
C VAL A 337 -13.71 -12.70 -12.18
N GLU A 338 -13.66 -12.04 -11.02
CA GLU A 338 -14.81 -11.98 -10.11
C GLU A 338 -15.90 -11.01 -10.55
N THR A 339 -15.53 -9.80 -11.00
CA THR A 339 -16.49 -8.73 -11.32
C THR A 339 -16.72 -8.54 -12.82
N GLY A 340 -15.98 -9.27 -13.66
CA GLY A 340 -16.05 -9.18 -15.11
C GLY A 340 -15.34 -7.95 -15.66
N ILE A 341 -15.31 -7.85 -16.99
CA ILE A 341 -14.68 -6.74 -17.70
C ILE A 341 -15.33 -5.40 -17.29
N ILE A 342 -16.67 -5.34 -17.27
CA ILE A 342 -17.38 -4.08 -17.01
C ILE A 342 -17.22 -3.68 -15.54
N GLY A 343 -17.46 -4.61 -14.61
CA GLY A 343 -17.32 -4.36 -13.18
C GLY A 343 -15.89 -3.96 -12.81
N GLY A 344 -14.89 -4.67 -13.36
CA GLY A 344 -13.48 -4.39 -13.13
C GLY A 344 -13.06 -3.01 -13.66
N LEU A 345 -13.47 -2.64 -14.87
CA LEU A 345 -13.18 -1.32 -15.43
C LEU A 345 -13.85 -0.18 -14.64
N LEU A 346 -15.14 -0.33 -14.30
CA LEU A 346 -15.86 0.64 -13.47
C LEU A 346 -15.18 0.82 -12.11
N TYR A 347 -14.75 -0.28 -11.49
CA TYR A 347 -14.03 -0.25 -10.24
C TYR A 347 -12.71 0.56 -10.36
N ILE A 348 -11.89 0.27 -11.38
CA ILE A 348 -10.66 1.05 -11.62
C ILE A 348 -10.97 2.52 -11.89
N PHE A 349 -12.03 2.85 -12.62
CA PHE A 349 -12.44 4.24 -12.85
C PHE A 349 -12.85 4.95 -11.56
N ILE A 350 -13.56 4.29 -10.65
CA ILE A 350 -13.86 4.85 -9.33
C ILE A 350 -12.57 5.22 -8.60
N LEU A 351 -11.59 4.31 -8.59
CA LEU A 351 -10.30 4.53 -7.93
C LEU A 351 -9.54 5.72 -8.54
N LEU A 352 -9.61 5.86 -9.86
CA LEU A 352 -8.99 6.94 -10.61
C LEU A 352 -9.82 8.23 -10.64
N SER A 353 -11.04 8.23 -10.10
CA SER A 353 -11.93 9.40 -10.15
C SER A 353 -11.30 10.71 -9.67
N PRO A 354 -10.42 10.76 -8.64
CA PRO A 354 -9.77 12.01 -8.27
C PRO A 354 -8.87 12.58 -9.38
N MET A 355 -8.40 11.77 -10.33
CA MET A 355 -7.61 12.23 -11.49
C MET A 355 -8.42 13.14 -12.41
N LEU A 356 -9.76 13.04 -12.39
CA LEU A 356 -10.67 13.84 -13.20
C LEU A 356 -10.82 15.29 -12.69
N LEU A 357 -10.26 15.61 -11.53
CA LEU A 357 -10.23 16.98 -11.02
C LEU A 357 -9.29 17.86 -11.85
N LYS A 358 -9.52 19.18 -11.81
CA LYS A 358 -8.61 20.15 -12.46
C LYS A 358 -7.37 20.36 -11.60
N TRP A 359 -6.29 19.65 -11.90
CA TRP A 359 -5.04 19.68 -11.13
C TRP A 359 -4.07 20.77 -11.57
N LYS A 360 -3.39 21.40 -10.60
CA LYS A 360 -2.13 22.11 -10.86
C LYS A 360 -1.03 21.08 -11.14
N THR A 361 -0.19 21.32 -12.16
CA THR A 361 0.86 20.40 -12.62
C THR A 361 1.74 19.85 -11.49
N ASP A 362 2.12 20.71 -10.55
CA ASP A 362 2.98 20.34 -9.43
C ASP A 362 2.34 19.39 -8.43
N LYS A 363 1.03 19.54 -8.18
CA LYS A 363 0.25 18.66 -7.31
C LYS A 363 -0.05 17.36 -8.02
N PHE A 364 -0.41 17.45 -9.31
CA PHE A 364 -0.66 16.29 -10.16
C PHE A 364 0.52 15.33 -10.19
N LYS A 365 1.77 15.83 -10.29
CA LYS A 365 2.96 14.97 -10.31
C LYS A 365 3.08 14.05 -9.09
N ILE A 366 2.88 14.58 -7.89
CA ILE A 366 2.96 13.76 -6.66
C ILE A 366 1.79 12.78 -6.58
N VAL A 367 0.61 13.22 -6.98
CA VAL A 367 -0.57 12.36 -7.00
C VAL A 367 -0.40 11.24 -8.03
N PHE A 368 0.15 11.52 -9.21
CA PHE A 368 0.55 10.53 -10.19
C PHE A 368 1.58 9.54 -9.61
N ILE A 369 2.59 10.02 -8.87
CA ILE A 369 3.56 9.15 -8.17
C ILE A 369 2.85 8.19 -7.20
N ILE A 370 1.89 8.69 -6.40
CA ILE A 370 1.14 7.87 -5.44
C ILE A 370 0.35 6.77 -6.16
N TYR A 371 -0.41 7.14 -7.20
CA TYR A 371 -1.18 6.19 -8.00
C TYR A 371 -0.27 5.20 -8.73
N PHE A 372 0.79 5.68 -9.38
CA PHE A 372 1.75 4.84 -10.09
C PHE A 372 2.36 3.80 -9.15
N ALA A 373 2.83 4.22 -7.97
CA ALA A 373 3.41 3.30 -7.00
C ALA A 373 2.39 2.26 -6.50
N LEU A 374 1.17 2.68 -6.19
CA LEU A 374 0.12 1.78 -5.71
C LEU A 374 -0.29 0.75 -6.78
N PHE A 375 -0.49 1.19 -8.03
CA PHE A 375 -0.92 0.34 -9.14
C PHE A 375 0.19 -0.61 -9.60
N ILE A 376 1.45 -0.18 -9.64
CA ILE A 376 2.58 -1.07 -9.91
C ILE A 376 2.71 -2.12 -8.80
N ASP A 377 2.56 -1.73 -7.53
CA ASP A 377 2.61 -2.69 -6.42
C ASP A 377 1.47 -3.74 -6.53
N SER A 378 0.30 -3.34 -7.04
CA SER A 378 -0.87 -4.22 -7.21
C SER A 378 -0.74 -5.26 -8.33
N LEU A 379 0.16 -5.04 -9.30
CA LEU A 379 0.46 -6.05 -10.34
C LEU A 379 1.06 -7.32 -9.73
N PHE A 380 1.76 -7.17 -8.61
CA PHE A 380 2.56 -8.22 -7.98
C PHE A 380 2.09 -8.57 -6.55
N SER A 381 1.02 -7.94 -6.06
CA SER A 381 0.48 -8.16 -4.71
C SER A 381 -0.93 -7.61 -4.52
N TYR A 382 -1.57 -7.91 -3.39
CA TYR A 382 -2.91 -7.41 -3.00
C TYR A 382 -2.94 -5.96 -2.50
N SER A 383 -2.07 -5.06 -2.97
CA SER A 383 -1.94 -3.71 -2.41
C SER A 383 -3.22 -2.88 -2.50
N LEU A 384 -4.03 -3.06 -3.56
CA LEU A 384 -5.32 -2.39 -3.72
C LEU A 384 -6.44 -2.96 -2.83
N ASN A 385 -6.25 -4.15 -2.26
CA ASN A 385 -7.12 -4.73 -1.22
C ASN A 385 -6.49 -4.71 0.18
N ASN A 386 -5.33 -4.05 0.35
CA ASN A 386 -4.67 -3.91 1.64
C ASN A 386 -4.88 -2.50 2.19
N ILE A 387 -5.70 -2.39 3.23
CA ILE A 387 -6.07 -1.10 3.82
C ILE A 387 -4.88 -0.26 4.32
N ALA A 388 -3.77 -0.89 4.73
CA ALA A 388 -2.59 -0.16 5.17
C ALA A 388 -1.85 0.53 4.02
N PHE A 389 -1.73 -0.12 2.85
CA PHE A 389 -1.20 0.51 1.64
C PHE A 389 -2.07 1.70 1.22
N LEU A 390 -3.39 1.50 1.24
CA LEU A 390 -4.37 2.53 0.90
C LEU A 390 -4.31 3.71 1.87
N ALA A 391 -4.16 3.45 3.17
CA ALA A 391 -4.10 4.47 4.22
C ALA A 391 -2.89 5.42 4.06
N VAL A 392 -1.75 4.92 3.59
CA VAL A 392 -0.54 5.74 3.37
C VAL A 392 -0.42 6.32 1.97
N SER A 393 -1.37 5.98 1.08
CA SER A 393 -1.41 6.47 -0.30
C SER A 393 -2.68 7.31 -0.55
N LEU A 394 -3.83 6.67 -0.68
CA LEU A 394 -5.10 7.28 -1.08
C LEU A 394 -5.61 8.35 -0.09
N THR A 395 -5.27 8.24 1.20
CA THR A 395 -5.59 9.26 2.21
C THR A 395 -5.05 10.64 1.87
N PHE A 396 -3.95 10.74 1.11
CA PHE A 396 -3.33 12.03 0.76
C PHE A 396 -3.93 12.70 -0.47
N ILE A 397 -4.68 12.00 -1.31
CA ILE A 397 -5.09 12.49 -2.64
C ILE A 397 -5.89 13.79 -2.57
N TYR A 398 -7.03 13.80 -1.87
CA TYR A 398 -7.84 15.01 -1.74
C TYR A 398 -7.17 16.09 -0.87
N PRO A 399 -6.51 15.76 0.26
CA PRO A 399 -5.71 16.75 0.98
C PRO A 399 -4.69 17.49 0.13
N ILE A 400 -3.96 16.80 -0.77
CA ILE A 400 -3.02 17.44 -1.70
C ILE A 400 -3.75 18.36 -2.69
N TYR A 401 -4.92 17.96 -3.18
CA TYR A 401 -5.72 18.80 -4.07
C TYR A 401 -6.09 20.13 -3.40
N TYR A 402 -6.68 20.05 -2.20
CA TYR A 402 -7.31 21.17 -1.50
C TYR A 402 -6.37 21.99 -0.62
N MET A 403 -5.12 21.58 -0.39
CA MET A 403 -4.18 22.40 0.37
C MET A 403 -3.94 23.75 -0.33
N ASN A 404 -3.92 24.85 0.43
CA ASN A 404 -3.50 26.15 -0.09
C ASN A 404 -2.00 26.12 -0.44
N ASP A 405 -1.60 26.85 -1.48
CA ASP A 405 -0.20 26.92 -1.88
C ASP A 405 0.68 27.61 -0.81
N ASP A 406 0.09 28.45 0.05
CA ASP A 406 0.78 29.08 1.19
C ASP A 406 1.04 28.08 2.33
N ASN A 407 0.31 26.97 2.37
CA ASN A 407 0.49 25.88 3.35
C ASN A 407 1.56 24.86 2.92
N LYS A 408 2.33 25.13 1.86
CA LYS A 408 3.45 24.26 1.41
C LYS A 408 4.52 24.05 2.50
N VAL A 409 4.60 24.93 3.49
CA VAL A 409 5.67 24.92 4.49
C VAL A 409 5.25 24.15 5.73
N VAL A 410 5.45 22.82 5.71
CA VAL A 410 5.35 22.03 6.95
C VAL A 410 6.71 22.06 7.65
N ASN A 411 6.77 22.73 8.80
CA ASN A 411 7.88 22.62 9.74
C ASN A 411 7.44 21.74 10.93
N LEU A 412 8.17 20.65 11.19
CA LEU A 412 7.87 19.68 12.26
C LEU A 412 7.92 20.33 13.65
N PHE A 413 8.68 21.42 13.82
CA PHE A 413 8.97 22.03 15.11
C PHE A 413 8.45 23.46 15.30
N ASN A 414 7.77 24.06 14.32
CA ASN A 414 7.13 25.36 14.53
C ASN A 414 5.71 25.19 15.06
N LYS A 415 5.41 25.93 16.14
CA LYS A 415 4.04 26.36 16.44
C LYS A 415 3.52 27.05 15.18
N GLU A 416 2.36 26.64 14.69
CA GLU A 416 1.68 27.28 13.58
C GLU A 416 1.61 28.80 13.86
N VAL A 417 2.39 29.59 13.10
CA VAL A 417 2.08 31.01 12.91
C VAL A 417 0.94 31.00 11.92
N VAL A 418 -0.28 31.05 12.45
CA VAL A 418 -1.48 31.29 11.67
C VAL A 418 -1.51 32.80 11.42
N LEU A 419 -1.38 33.20 10.15
CA LEU A 419 -1.94 34.47 9.68
C LEU A 419 -3.41 34.24 9.37
#